data_AF-A0A1J5DVU1-F1
#
_entry.id   AF-A0A1J5DVU1-F1
#
_cell.length_a   1.000
_cell.length_b   1.000
_cell.length_c   1.000
_cell.angle_alpha   90.00
_cell.angle_beta   90.00
_cell.angle_gamma   90.00
#
_symmetry.space_group_name_H-M   'P 1'
#
loop_
_entity.id
_entity.type
_entity.pdbx_description
1 polymer ?
#
loop_
_entity_poly.entity_id
_entity_poly.type
_entity_poly.pdbx_seq_one_letter_code
_entity_poly.pdbx_strand_id
1 'polypeptide(L)'
;MAEEKEEGLTLDKKTMDVLITNIIPTSKYFELRFDYLQQRMDTKFDNMQQQTDARFDHMQQQTDARFDSVNARFDHMQQQMDTKFDSVNARFDHMQQQTDARFDSVDARFNSVDTKFDSVDARFNSMDTKFDYLQQQVNDIKSGVKSLDVKLDKLIERMDVKIDAGLRENRALTIRLFTFALGFAAISMVGLLGKMLQIF
;
A
#
# COMPACT_ATOMS: atom_id res chain seq x y z
N MET A 1 54.50 24.00 122.63
CA MET A 1 54.53 22.64 122.07
C MET A 1 54.00 21.72 123.15
N ALA A 2 52.73 21.31 123.03
CA ALA A 2 52.14 20.30 123.90
C ALA A 2 52.02 19.03 123.04
N GLU A 3 52.72 17.97 123.41
CA GLU A 3 52.60 16.65 122.78
C GLU A 3 51.22 16.08 123.14
N GLU A 4 50.33 15.99 122.15
CA GLU A 4 49.14 15.15 122.24
C GLU A 4 49.61 13.70 122.37
N LYS A 5 49.45 13.13 123.57
CA LYS A 5 49.59 11.70 123.77
C LYS A 5 48.38 11.03 123.13
N GLU A 6 48.60 10.36 122.00
CA GLU A 6 47.64 9.43 121.42
C GLU A 6 47.26 8.38 122.48
N GLU A 7 46.07 8.50 123.06
CA GLU A 7 45.45 7.42 123.81
C GLU A 7 45.06 6.32 122.81
N GLY A 8 46.00 5.40 122.56
CA GLY A 8 45.76 4.24 121.73
C GLY A 8 44.63 3.39 122.31
N LEU A 9 43.53 3.23 121.57
CA LEU A 9 42.47 2.30 121.94
C LEU A 9 43.06 0.90 122.07
N THR A 10 43.08 0.36 123.29
CA THR A 10 43.49 -1.02 123.55
C THR A 10 42.29 -1.94 123.29
N LEU A 11 42.21 -2.48 122.08
CA LEU A 11 41.22 -3.49 121.76
C LEU A 11 41.66 -4.84 122.32
N ASP A 12 40.78 -5.48 123.11
CA ASP A 12 41.03 -6.85 123.57
C ASP A 12 41.02 -7.83 122.38
N LYS A 13 41.74 -8.94 122.49
CA LYS A 13 41.86 -9.96 121.43
C LYS A 13 40.50 -10.43 120.90
N LYS A 14 39.49 -10.52 121.76
CA LYS A 14 38.15 -10.96 121.39
C LYS A 14 37.45 -9.89 120.53
N THR A 15 37.58 -8.61 120.89
CA THR A 15 37.09 -7.51 120.05
C THR A 15 37.86 -7.42 118.72
N MET A 16 39.17 -7.69 118.73
CA MET A 16 40.00 -7.70 117.52
C MET A 16 39.65 -8.86 116.58
N ASP A 17 39.43 -10.07 117.09
CA ASP A 17 38.95 -11.21 116.31
C ASP A 17 37.55 -10.96 115.74
N VAL A 18 36.64 -10.36 116.53
CA VAL A 18 35.30 -9.99 116.05
C VAL A 18 35.37 -8.93 114.94
N LEU A 19 36.24 -7.94 115.08
CA LEU A 19 36.47 -6.93 114.03
C LEU A 19 37.11 -7.54 112.79
N ILE A 20 38.12 -8.41 112.93
CA ILE A 20 38.75 -9.12 111.80
C ILE A 20 37.72 -10.01 111.09
N THR A 21 36.85 -10.69 111.83
CA THR A 21 35.78 -11.54 111.27
C THR A 21 34.70 -10.70 110.55
N ASN A 22 34.48 -9.46 110.99
CA ASN A 22 33.51 -8.55 110.39
C ASN A 22 34.07 -7.67 109.25
N ILE A 23 35.40 -7.46 109.20
CA ILE A 23 36.07 -6.60 108.22
C ILE A 23 36.66 -7.42 107.07
N ILE A 24 37.24 -8.59 107.36
CA ILE A 24 37.81 -9.47 106.34
C ILE A 24 36.67 -10.33 105.79
N PRO A 25 36.32 -10.19 104.50
CA PRO A 25 35.33 -11.07 103.90
C PRO A 25 35.81 -12.52 104.03
N THR A 26 34.98 -13.37 104.62
CA THR A 26 35.27 -14.80 104.76
C THR A 26 35.47 -15.44 103.39
N SER A 27 36.15 -16.60 103.30
CA SER A 27 36.29 -17.33 102.02
C SER A 27 34.94 -17.55 101.33
N LYS A 28 33.89 -17.79 102.13
CA LYS A 28 32.50 -17.91 101.69
C LYS A 28 31.99 -16.67 100.94
N TYR A 29 32.38 -15.46 101.34
CA TYR A 29 32.02 -14.23 100.61
C TYR A 29 32.71 -14.16 99.25
N PHE A 30 33.98 -14.54 99.16
CA PHE A 30 34.71 -14.60 97.90
C PHE A 30 34.16 -15.67 96.96
N GLU A 31 33.81 -16.85 97.47
CA GLU A 31 33.14 -17.92 96.71
C GLU A 31 31.80 -17.43 96.14
N LEU A 32 30.94 -16.83 96.97
CA LEU A 32 29.67 -16.24 96.53
C LEU A 32 29.85 -15.18 95.43
N ARG A 33 30.86 -14.31 95.56
CA ARG A 33 31.15 -13.28 94.56
C ARG A 33 31.76 -13.86 93.28
N PHE A 34 32.58 -14.91 93.39
CA PHE A 34 33.15 -15.62 92.26
C PHE A 34 32.06 -16.36 91.48
N ASP A 35 31.19 -17.09 92.16
CA ASP A 35 30.02 -17.75 91.58
C ASP A 35 29.11 -16.74 90.87
N TYR A 36 28.86 -15.59 91.50
CA TYR A 36 28.08 -14.50 90.91
C TYR A 36 28.74 -13.94 89.64
N LEU A 37 30.07 -13.74 89.65
CA LEU A 37 30.81 -13.26 88.48
C LEU A 37 30.81 -14.30 87.35
N GLN A 38 30.97 -15.57 87.66
CA GLN A 38 30.93 -16.67 86.70
C GLN A 38 29.55 -16.76 86.06
N GLN A 39 28.49 -16.79 86.87
CA GLN A 39 27.11 -16.77 86.39
C GLN A 39 26.83 -15.56 85.49
N ARG A 40 27.34 -14.37 85.85
CA ARG A 40 27.21 -13.17 85.03
C ARG A 40 27.94 -13.29 83.70
N MET A 41 29.14 -13.89 83.67
CA MET A 41 29.90 -14.10 82.44
C MET A 41 29.21 -15.13 81.53
N ASP A 42 28.76 -16.25 82.09
CA ASP A 42 28.02 -17.29 81.36
C ASP A 42 26.75 -16.69 80.73
N THR A 43 25.98 -15.95 81.53
CA THR A 43 24.79 -15.24 81.04
C THR A 43 25.13 -14.26 79.91
N LYS A 44 26.25 -13.53 80.01
CA LYS A 44 26.66 -12.58 78.96
C LYS A 44 27.09 -13.31 77.69
N PHE A 45 27.78 -14.44 77.82
CA PHE A 45 28.21 -15.27 76.70
C PHE A 45 26.99 -15.87 75.97
N ASP A 46 26.04 -16.44 76.72
CA ASP A 46 24.78 -16.97 76.19
C ASP A 46 23.99 -15.89 75.44
N ASN A 47 23.86 -14.70 76.02
CA ASN A 47 23.20 -13.58 75.35
C ASN A 47 23.92 -13.15 74.06
N MET A 48 25.25 -13.13 74.07
CA MET A 48 26.04 -12.75 72.89
C MET A 48 25.93 -13.81 71.78
N GLN A 49 25.92 -15.09 72.14
CA GLN A 49 25.72 -16.19 71.21
C GLN A 49 24.31 -16.14 70.60
N GLN A 50 23.26 -16.02 71.41
CA GLN A 50 21.88 -15.87 70.94
C GLN A 50 21.72 -14.65 70.01
N GLN A 51 22.34 -13.52 70.34
CA GLN A 51 22.30 -12.32 69.51
C GLN A 51 22.99 -12.55 68.15
N THR A 52 24.10 -13.29 68.13
CA THR A 52 24.84 -13.62 66.92
C THR A 52 24.05 -14.58 66.03
N ASP A 53 23.48 -15.63 66.62
CA ASP A 53 22.64 -16.61 65.92
C ASP A 53 21.41 -15.93 65.31
N ALA A 54 20.68 -15.10 66.09
CA ALA A 54 19.53 -14.35 65.59
C ALA A 54 19.90 -13.39 64.44
N ARG A 55 21.10 -12.79 64.50
CA ARG A 55 21.59 -11.92 63.42
C ARG A 55 21.94 -12.71 62.16
N PHE A 56 22.49 -13.91 62.31
CA PHE A 56 22.80 -14.80 61.20
C PHE A 56 21.53 -15.30 60.53
N ASP A 57 20.54 -15.75 61.31
CA ASP A 57 19.22 -16.16 60.81
C ASP A 57 18.53 -15.02 60.06
N HIS A 58 18.57 -13.79 60.62
CA HIS A 58 18.00 -12.62 59.95
C HIS A 58 18.70 -12.31 58.63
N MET A 59 20.03 -12.40 58.58
CA MET A 59 20.82 -12.18 57.36
C MET A 59 20.52 -13.26 56.31
N GLN A 60 20.37 -14.51 56.72
CA GLN A 60 20.01 -15.61 55.81
C GLN A 60 18.63 -15.40 55.23
N GLN A 61 17.61 -15.14 56.06
CA GLN A 61 16.25 -14.84 55.61
C GLN A 61 16.20 -13.64 54.66
N GLN A 62 16.95 -12.56 54.96
CA GLN A 62 17.03 -11.39 54.09
C GLN A 62 17.67 -11.74 52.73
N THR A 63 18.66 -12.62 52.72
CA THR A 63 19.35 -13.06 51.50
C THR A 63 18.44 -13.94 50.65
N ASP A 64 17.76 -14.91 51.26
CA ASP A 64 16.80 -15.78 50.58
C ASP A 64 15.66 -14.97 49.96
N ALA A 65 15.06 -14.04 50.73
CA ALA A 65 14.01 -13.16 50.23
C ALA A 65 14.48 -12.26 49.05
N ARG A 66 15.75 -11.84 49.06
CA ARG A 66 16.34 -11.10 47.94
C ARG A 66 16.52 -11.98 46.71
N PHE A 67 16.96 -13.23 46.87
CA PHE A 67 17.06 -14.18 45.76
C PHE A 67 15.71 -14.50 45.15
N ASP A 68 14.68 -14.74 45.97
CA ASP A 68 13.31 -14.98 45.50
C ASP A 68 12.78 -13.77 44.71
N SER A 69 13.01 -12.55 45.21
CA SER A 69 12.63 -11.32 44.51
C SER A 69 13.34 -11.17 43.17
N VAL A 70 14.62 -11.52 43.10
CA VAL A 70 15.40 -11.50 41.85
C VAL A 70 14.88 -12.53 40.85
N ASN A 71 14.62 -13.76 41.30
CA ASN A 71 14.05 -14.82 40.46
C ASN A 71 12.70 -14.41 39.88
N ALA A 72 11.79 -13.90 40.73
CA ALA A 72 10.48 -13.42 40.28
C ALA A 72 10.60 -12.29 39.24
N ARG A 73 11.58 -11.39 39.40
CA ARG A 73 11.84 -10.32 38.42
C ARG A 73 12.39 -10.87 37.11
N PHE A 74 13.24 -11.90 37.14
CA PHE A 74 13.73 -12.56 35.94
C PHE A 74 12.61 -13.29 35.20
N ASP A 75 11.76 -14.03 35.91
CA ASP A 75 10.60 -14.72 35.31
C ASP A 75 9.65 -13.73 34.65
N HIS A 76 9.36 -12.61 35.33
CA HIS A 76 8.51 -11.56 34.77
C HIS A 76 9.12 -10.93 33.52
N MET A 77 10.42 -10.66 33.52
CA MET A 77 11.13 -10.11 32.37
C MET A 77 11.14 -11.10 31.19
N GLN A 78 11.34 -12.39 31.45
CA GLN A 78 11.28 -13.44 30.43
C GLN A 78 9.89 -13.48 29.78
N GLN A 79 8.83 -13.52 30.59
CA GLN A 79 7.45 -13.52 30.09
C GLN A 79 7.12 -12.27 29.26
N GLN A 80 7.58 -11.09 29.69
CA GLN A 80 7.42 -9.86 28.92
C GLN A 80 8.16 -9.90 27.58
N MET A 81 9.37 -10.47 27.55
CA MET A 81 10.14 -10.61 26.32
C MET A 81 9.45 -11.59 25.37
N ASP A 82 9.02 -12.75 25.85
CA ASP A 82 8.32 -13.75 25.03
C ASP A 82 7.05 -13.15 24.42
N THR A 83 6.24 -12.48 25.23
CA THR A 83 5.02 -11.78 24.76
C THR A 83 5.33 -10.71 23.71
N LYS A 84 6.42 -9.94 23.89
CA LYS A 84 6.84 -8.93 22.91
C LYS A 84 7.33 -9.58 21.61
N PHE A 85 8.08 -10.67 21.69
CA PHE A 85 8.54 -11.41 20.52
C PHE A 85 7.37 -12.00 19.74
N ASP A 86 6.41 -12.62 20.41
CA ASP A 86 5.20 -13.16 19.78
C ASP A 86 4.40 -12.05 19.09
N SER A 87 4.25 -10.89 19.74
CA SER A 87 3.58 -9.73 19.15
C SER A 87 4.32 -9.20 17.91
N VAL A 88 5.65 -9.17 17.92
CA VAL A 88 6.47 -8.77 16.78
C VAL A 88 6.32 -9.77 15.64
N ASN A 89 6.41 -11.07 15.90
CA ASN A 89 6.23 -12.12 14.90
C ASN A 89 4.85 -12.02 14.24
N ALA A 90 3.78 -11.90 15.03
CA ALA A 90 2.42 -11.75 14.51
C ALA A 90 2.26 -10.50 13.63
N ARG A 91 2.93 -9.39 13.99
CA ARG A 91 2.94 -8.16 13.17
C ARG A 91 3.69 -8.36 11.86
N PHE A 92 4.82 -9.08 11.87
CA PHE A 92 5.57 -9.41 10.67
C PHE A 92 4.77 -10.31 9.73
N ASP A 93 4.15 -11.36 10.26
CA ASP A 93 3.30 -12.27 9.48
C ASP A 93 2.14 -11.52 8.83
N HIS A 94 1.48 -10.64 9.58
CA HIS A 94 0.38 -9.83 9.05
C HIS A 94 0.86 -8.87 7.95
N MET A 95 2.03 -8.24 8.14
CA MET A 95 2.62 -7.33 7.15
C MET A 95 3.01 -8.09 5.87
N GLN A 96 3.57 -9.29 6.00
CA GLN A 96 3.91 -10.15 4.86
C GLN A 96 2.65 -10.52 4.06
N GLN A 97 1.61 -11.02 4.72
CA GLN A 97 0.33 -11.35 4.07
C GLN A 97 -0.31 -10.16 3.37
N GLN A 98 -0.29 -8.98 4.00
CA GLN A 98 -0.80 -7.75 3.39
C GLN A 98 0.02 -7.34 2.16
N THR A 99 1.33 -7.55 2.21
CA THR A 99 2.25 -7.21 1.12
C THR A 99 2.02 -8.14 -0.06
N ASP A 100 1.96 -9.45 0.17
CA ASP A 100 1.67 -10.46 -0.85
C ASP A 100 0.32 -10.19 -1.53
N ALA A 101 -0.74 -9.95 -0.75
CA ALA A 101 -2.06 -9.63 -1.29
C ALA A 101 -2.08 -8.33 -2.13
N ARG A 102 -1.24 -7.34 -1.78
CA ARG A 102 -1.09 -6.12 -2.59
C ARG A 102 -0.37 -6.40 -3.90
N PHE A 103 0.67 -7.22 -3.89
CA PHE A 103 1.37 -7.62 -5.11
C PHE A 103 0.46 -8.42 -6.05
N ASP A 104 -0.28 -9.40 -5.53
CA ASP A 104 -1.26 -10.16 -6.30
C ASP A 104 -2.32 -9.25 -6.95
N SER A 105 -2.78 -8.24 -6.21
CA SER A 105 -3.72 -7.24 -6.73
C SER A 105 -3.11 -6.37 -7.84
N VAL A 106 -1.83 -6.01 -7.71
CA VAL A 106 -1.09 -5.26 -8.74
C VAL A 106 -0.93 -6.11 -10.00
N ASP A 107 -0.51 -7.37 -9.87
CA ASP A 107 -0.36 -8.29 -11.00
C ASP A 107 -1.69 -8.49 -11.74
N ALA A 108 -2.79 -8.69 -11.00
CA ALA A 108 -4.12 -8.79 -11.60
C ALA A 108 -4.52 -7.53 -12.38
N ARG A 109 -4.17 -6.34 -11.88
CA ARG A 109 -4.41 -5.07 -12.59
C ARG A 109 -3.56 -4.96 -13.85
N PHE A 110 -2.30 -5.37 -13.82
CA PHE A 110 -1.44 -5.37 -15.01
C PHE A 110 -1.98 -6.33 -16.08
N ASN A 111 -2.34 -7.55 -15.72
CA ASN A 111 -2.97 -8.50 -16.64
C ASN A 111 -4.26 -7.93 -17.28
N SER A 112 -5.07 -7.20 -16.51
CA SER A 112 -6.26 -6.51 -17.03
C SER A 112 -5.92 -5.38 -18.00
N VAL A 113 -4.83 -4.66 -17.75
CA VAL A 113 -4.33 -3.61 -18.64
C VAL A 113 -3.83 -4.21 -19.96
N ASP A 114 -3.04 -5.28 -19.90
CA ASP A 114 -2.56 -5.99 -21.10
C ASP A 114 -3.71 -6.46 -21.98
N THR A 115 -4.73 -7.09 -21.37
CA THR A 115 -5.94 -7.51 -22.09
C THR A 115 -6.67 -6.34 -22.77
N LYS A 116 -6.69 -5.16 -22.14
CA LYS A 116 -7.29 -3.96 -22.74
C LYS A 116 -6.45 -3.44 -23.90
N PHE A 117 -5.13 -3.49 -23.81
CA PHE A 117 -4.25 -3.12 -24.92
C PHE A 117 -4.42 -4.06 -26.10
N ASP A 118 -4.47 -5.38 -25.88
CA ASP A 118 -4.75 -6.36 -26.95
C ASP A 118 -6.09 -6.07 -27.65
N SER A 119 -7.11 -5.69 -26.86
CA SER A 119 -8.42 -5.31 -27.40
C SER A 119 -8.37 -4.03 -28.23
N VAL A 120 -7.56 -3.05 -27.81
CA VAL A 120 -7.34 -1.81 -28.54
C VAL A 120 -6.61 -2.08 -29.86
N ASP A 121 -5.55 -2.88 -29.84
CA ASP A 121 -4.80 -3.27 -31.03
C ASP A 121 -5.68 -4.00 -32.04
N ALA A 122 -6.51 -4.93 -31.57
CA ALA A 122 -7.48 -5.62 -32.43
C ALA A 122 -8.48 -4.65 -33.09
N ARG A 123 -8.93 -3.62 -32.35
CA ARG A 123 -9.82 -2.58 -32.89
C ARG A 123 -9.12 -1.71 -33.92
N PHE A 124 -7.86 -1.34 -33.71
CA PHE A 124 -7.07 -0.58 -34.69
C PHE A 124 -6.85 -1.38 -35.97
N ASN A 125 -6.45 -2.65 -35.86
CA ASN A 125 -6.31 -3.54 -37.03
C ASN A 125 -7.63 -3.67 -37.83
N SER A 126 -8.76 -3.74 -37.13
CA SER A 126 -10.09 -3.74 -37.77
C SER A 126 -10.42 -2.41 -38.46
N MET A 127 -10.01 -1.27 -37.87
CA MET A 127 -10.16 0.05 -38.48
C MET A 127 -9.31 0.18 -39.74
N ASP A 128 -8.05 -0.25 -39.70
CA ASP A 128 -7.15 -0.23 -40.86
C ASP A 128 -7.73 -1.02 -42.03
N THR A 129 -8.23 -2.23 -41.75
CA THR A 129 -8.91 -3.06 -42.75
C THR A 129 -10.13 -2.36 -43.36
N LYS A 130 -10.92 -1.66 -42.54
CA LYS A 130 -12.08 -0.90 -43.04
C LYS A 130 -11.65 0.31 -43.87
N PHE A 131 -10.57 0.98 -43.49
CA PHE A 131 -10.01 2.09 -44.27
C PHE A 131 -9.48 1.64 -45.62
N ASP A 132 -8.77 0.51 -45.67
CA ASP A 132 -8.32 -0.10 -46.93
C ASP A 132 -9.51 -0.42 -47.85
N TYR A 133 -10.57 -1.00 -47.29
CA TYR A 133 -11.79 -1.28 -48.04
C TYR A 133 -12.48 -0.01 -48.57
N LEU A 134 -12.61 1.02 -47.73
CA LEU A 134 -13.17 2.31 -48.16
C LEU A 134 -12.32 2.96 -49.24
N GLN A 135 -10.99 2.88 -49.11
CA GLN A 135 -10.05 3.40 -50.10
C GLN A 135 -10.23 2.70 -51.45
N GLN A 136 -10.46 1.39 -51.44
CA GLN A 136 -10.79 0.63 -52.65
C GLN A 136 -12.12 1.09 -53.25
N GLN A 137 -13.19 1.19 -52.46
CA GLN A 137 -14.49 1.65 -52.95
C GLN A 137 -14.42 3.04 -53.58
N VAL A 138 -13.67 3.97 -52.96
CA VAL A 138 -13.47 5.32 -53.50
C VAL A 138 -12.73 5.27 -54.85
N ASN A 139 -11.75 4.39 -55.00
CA ASN A 139 -11.02 4.21 -56.26
C ASN A 139 -11.92 3.60 -57.35
N ASP A 140 -12.78 2.66 -57.00
CA ASP A 140 -13.76 2.07 -57.92
C ASP A 140 -14.80 3.10 -58.38
N ILE A 141 -15.33 3.89 -57.45
CA ILE A 141 -16.25 5.00 -57.76
C ILE A 141 -15.57 6.01 -58.69
N LYS A 142 -14.33 6.43 -58.37
CA LYS A 142 -13.55 7.36 -59.21
C LYS A 142 -13.40 6.83 -60.64
N SER A 143 -13.15 5.53 -60.78
CA SER A 143 -13.03 4.88 -62.09
C SER A 143 -14.37 4.79 -62.82
N GLY A 144 -15.45 4.48 -62.10
CA GLY A 144 -16.81 4.47 -62.63
C GLY A 144 -17.26 5.85 -63.14
N VAL A 145 -16.99 6.91 -62.37
CA VAL A 145 -17.28 8.30 -62.74
C VAL A 145 -16.50 8.69 -64.01
N LYS A 146 -15.20 8.37 -64.11
CA LYS A 146 -14.42 8.59 -65.34
C LYS A 146 -15.00 7.85 -66.54
N SER A 147 -15.48 6.62 -66.35
CA SER A 147 -16.13 5.88 -67.44
C SER A 147 -17.46 6.50 -67.86
N LEU A 148 -18.22 7.06 -66.92
CA LEU A 148 -19.47 7.76 -67.21
C LEU A 148 -19.22 9.04 -68.00
N ASP A 149 -18.19 9.81 -67.61
CA ASP A 149 -17.72 11.01 -68.30
C ASP A 149 -17.46 10.73 -69.79
N VAL A 150 -16.62 9.71 -70.09
CA VAL A 150 -16.33 9.28 -71.47
C VAL A 150 -17.57 8.81 -72.23
N LYS A 151 -18.51 8.12 -71.55
CA LYS A 151 -19.75 7.67 -72.18
C LYS A 151 -20.68 8.85 -72.49
N LEU A 152 -20.71 9.86 -71.63
CA LEU A 152 -21.49 11.07 -71.82
C LEU A 152 -20.95 11.89 -72.98
N ASP A 153 -19.63 12.08 -73.08
CA ASP A 153 -18.98 12.74 -74.23
C ASP A 153 -19.37 12.07 -75.56
N LYS A 154 -19.28 10.73 -75.61
CA LYS A 154 -19.68 9.94 -76.80
C LYS A 154 -21.18 10.06 -77.11
N LEU A 155 -22.03 10.19 -76.10
CA LEU A 155 -23.47 10.35 -76.29
C LEU A 155 -23.79 11.73 -76.85
N ILE A 156 -23.13 12.77 -76.34
CA ILE A 156 -23.21 14.15 -76.84
C ILE A 156 -22.78 14.19 -78.31
N GLU A 157 -21.62 13.64 -78.65
CA GLU A 157 -21.13 13.58 -80.05
C GLU A 157 -22.13 12.87 -80.99
N ARG A 158 -22.69 11.73 -80.55
CA ARG A 158 -23.72 11.01 -81.33
C ARG A 158 -25.01 11.81 -81.50
N MET A 159 -25.42 12.56 -80.48
CA MET A 159 -26.59 13.42 -80.56
C MET A 159 -26.37 14.56 -81.53
N ASP A 160 -25.21 15.22 -81.47
CA ASP A 160 -24.86 16.32 -82.38
C ASP A 160 -24.91 15.85 -83.84
N VAL A 161 -24.30 14.69 -84.15
CA VAL A 161 -24.34 14.10 -85.50
C VAL A 161 -25.78 13.77 -85.95
N LYS A 162 -26.63 13.23 -85.07
CA LYS A 162 -28.04 12.93 -85.40
C LYS A 162 -28.87 14.18 -85.61
N ILE A 163 -28.68 15.21 -84.80
CA ILE A 163 -29.38 16.50 -84.94
C ILE A 163 -28.98 17.16 -86.26
N ASP A 164 -27.68 17.20 -86.58
CA ASP A 164 -27.18 17.73 -87.84
C ASP A 164 -27.72 16.97 -89.06
N ALA A 165 -27.74 15.64 -89.00
CA ALA A 165 -28.29 14.81 -90.06
C ALA A 165 -29.80 15.06 -90.26
N GLY A 166 -30.59 15.09 -89.18
CA GLY A 166 -32.02 15.35 -89.23
C GLY A 166 -32.36 16.75 -89.74
N LEU A 167 -31.57 17.76 -89.37
CA LEU A 167 -31.74 19.12 -89.86
C LEU A 167 -31.44 19.23 -91.36
N ARG A 168 -30.38 18.54 -91.83
CA ARG A 168 -30.06 18.46 -93.27
C ARG A 168 -31.16 17.77 -94.07
N GLU A 169 -31.70 16.66 -93.56
CA GLU A 169 -32.79 15.95 -94.20
C GLU A 169 -34.06 16.81 -94.28
N ASN A 170 -34.43 17.50 -93.20
CA ASN A 170 -35.57 18.41 -93.18
C ASN A 170 -35.40 19.59 -94.17
N ARG A 171 -34.20 20.20 -94.23
CA ARG A 171 -33.88 21.23 -95.24
C ARG A 171 -33.99 20.67 -96.66
N ALA A 172 -33.47 19.47 -96.92
CA ALA A 172 -33.56 18.85 -98.23
C ALA A 172 -35.01 18.57 -98.64
N LEU A 173 -35.85 18.10 -97.71
CA LEU A 173 -37.27 17.89 -97.93
C LEU A 173 -37.99 19.21 -98.21
N THR A 174 -37.71 20.25 -97.42
CA THR A 174 -38.27 21.60 -97.61
C THR A 174 -37.92 22.16 -98.98
N ILE A 175 -36.66 22.03 -99.41
CA ILE A 175 -36.22 22.46 -100.75
C ILE A 175 -36.97 21.68 -101.83
N ARG A 176 -37.07 20.35 -101.70
CA ARG A 176 -37.82 19.51 -102.67
C ARG A 176 -39.29 19.93 -102.77
N LEU A 177 -39.98 20.14 -101.64
CA LEU A 177 -41.37 20.61 -101.63
C LEU A 177 -41.52 21.97 -102.32
N PHE A 178 -40.62 22.92 -102.04
CA PHE A 178 -40.63 24.23 -102.69
C PHE A 178 -40.37 24.14 -104.19
N THR A 179 -39.40 23.32 -104.62
CA THR A 179 -39.12 23.07 -106.04
C THR A 179 -40.34 22.45 -106.74
N PHE A 180 -41.01 21.48 -106.12
CA PHE A 180 -42.26 20.92 -106.66
C PHE A 180 -43.36 21.98 -106.76
N ALA A 181 -43.56 22.79 -105.72
CA ALA A 181 -44.57 23.85 -105.71
C ALA A 181 -44.31 24.91 -106.80
N LEU A 182 -43.07 25.33 -107.00
CA LEU A 182 -42.68 26.24 -108.10
C LEU A 182 -42.92 25.60 -109.47
N GLY A 183 -42.62 24.31 -109.63
CA GLY A 183 -42.90 23.57 -110.86
C GLY A 183 -44.40 23.55 -111.19
N PHE A 184 -45.25 23.23 -110.20
CA PHE A 184 -46.71 23.29 -110.35
C PHE A 184 -47.21 24.71 -110.68
N ALA A 185 -46.69 25.74 -110.00
CA ALA A 185 -47.07 27.13 -110.25
C ALA A 185 -46.69 27.59 -111.66
N ALA A 186 -45.50 27.24 -112.15
CA ALA A 186 -45.04 27.57 -113.50
C ALA A 186 -45.93 26.92 -114.58
N ILE A 187 -46.26 25.63 -114.42
CA ILE A 187 -47.16 24.92 -115.34
C ILE A 187 -48.56 25.57 -115.34
N SER A 188 -49.10 25.88 -114.16
CA SER A 188 -50.40 26.55 -114.04
C SER A 188 -50.42 27.94 -114.68
N MET A 189 -49.34 28.71 -114.53
CA MET A 189 -49.22 30.06 -115.10
C MET A 189 -49.17 30.01 -116.64
N VAL A 190 -48.44 29.04 -117.22
CA VAL A 190 -48.44 28.79 -118.67
C VAL A 190 -49.83 28.42 -119.16
N GLY A 191 -50.56 27.57 -118.44
CA GLY A 191 -51.94 27.21 -118.77
C GLY A 191 -52.90 28.40 -118.77
N LEU A 192 -52.80 29.30 -117.78
CA LEU A 192 -53.61 30.53 -117.71
C LEU A 192 -53.27 31.53 -118.82
N LEU A 193 -51.99 31.72 -119.12
CA LEU A 193 -51.54 32.57 -120.23
C LEU A 193 -52.00 32.03 -121.59
N GLY A 194 -51.94 30.71 -121.79
CA GLY A 194 -52.48 30.06 -122.99
C GLY A 194 -53.97 30.34 -123.19
N LYS A 195 -54.76 30.24 -122.11
CA LYS A 195 -56.19 30.61 -122.11
C LYS A 195 -56.43 32.10 -122.42
N MET A 196 -55.65 33.00 -121.84
CA MET A 196 -55.78 34.45 -122.05
C MET A 196 -55.41 34.87 -123.49
N LEU A 197 -54.49 34.15 -124.13
CA LEU A 197 -54.02 34.45 -125.48
C LEU A 197 -54.82 33.75 -126.60
N GLN A 198 -55.88 32.99 -126.29
CA GLN A 198 -56.66 32.17 -127.24
C GLN A 198 -55.81 31.20 -128.09
N ILE A 199 -54.67 30.73 -127.56
CA ILE A 199 -53.77 29.84 -128.32
C ILE A 199 -54.24 28.38 -128.21
N PHE A 200 -55.01 28.05 -127.17
CA PHE A 200 -55.76 26.81 -127.01
C PHE A 200 -57.01 27.07 -126.15
#